data_AF-A0A9D1Q694-F1
#
_entry.id   AF-A0A9D1Q694-F1
#
_cell.length_a   1.000
_cell.length_b   1.000
_cell.length_c   1.000
_cell.angle_alpha   90.00
_cell.angle_beta   90.00
_cell.angle_gamma   90.00
#
_symmetry.space_group_name_H-M   'P 1'
#
loop_
_entity.id
_entity.type
_entity.pdbx_description
1 polymer ?
#
loop_
_entity_poly.entity_id
_entity_poly.type
_entity_poly.pdbx_seq_one_letter_code
_entity_poly.pdbx_strand_id
1 'polypeptide(L)'
;MSLASLNRRKVFQSFKQTHYDLVIIGGGITGAGIALDAVSRGMKVALLEKKDFAFGASSRSTKMIHGGLRYLQKFQLKTVAKSGKERAITYENGPHVMTREKMLLPIHKGGSLGRFTTSIGLKFYDYLADVKDDERRKMLNSRETLARVPSLKTDGLRGAGEYVEYRADDARMTLEIIKKAVELGADCLNYSNVTGFNRD
;
A
#
# COMPACT_ATOMS: atom_id res chain seq x y z
N MET A 1 -2.07 -24.64 -6.81
CA MET A 1 -3.54 -24.85 -6.88
C MET A 1 -4.18 -23.50 -7.21
N SER A 2 -5.39 -23.41 -7.78
CA SER A 2 -6.03 -22.10 -8.01
C SER A 2 -6.91 -21.68 -6.83
N LEU A 3 -6.96 -20.38 -6.53
CA LEU A 3 -7.85 -19.83 -5.50
C LEU A 3 -9.30 -19.78 -6.04
N ALA A 4 -10.03 -20.89 -5.88
CA ALA A 4 -11.39 -21.06 -6.37
C ALA A 4 -12.29 -21.78 -5.36
N SER A 5 -13.58 -21.49 -5.36
CA SER A 5 -14.58 -22.13 -4.47
C SER A 5 -14.63 -23.65 -4.64
N LEU A 6 -14.43 -24.15 -5.87
CA LEU A 6 -14.36 -25.58 -6.19
C LEU A 6 -13.24 -26.31 -5.43
N ASN A 7 -12.13 -25.62 -5.16
CA ASN A 7 -10.98 -26.19 -4.44
C ASN A 7 -11.14 -26.10 -2.91
N ARG A 8 -12.14 -25.36 -2.41
CA ARG A 8 -12.30 -25.06 -0.98
C ARG A 8 -12.39 -26.32 -0.13
N ARG A 9 -13.18 -27.32 -0.55
CA ARG A 9 -13.31 -28.59 0.18
C ARG A 9 -11.97 -29.32 0.25
N LYS A 10 -11.20 -29.34 -0.85
CA LYS A 10 -9.89 -29.98 -0.90
C LYS A 10 -8.89 -29.29 0.04
N VAL A 11 -8.84 -27.96 0.01
CA VAL A 11 -8.01 -27.17 0.92
C VAL A 11 -8.39 -27.47 2.37
N PHE A 12 -9.69 -27.44 2.72
CA PHE A 12 -10.15 -27.77 4.07
C PHE A 12 -9.75 -29.18 4.54
N GLN A 13 -9.68 -30.16 3.65
CA GLN A 13 -9.15 -31.48 4.00
C GLN A 13 -7.63 -31.47 4.21
N SER A 14 -6.87 -30.71 3.43
CA SER A 14 -5.43 -30.51 3.64
C SER A 14 -5.15 -30.00 5.05
N PHE A 15 -5.96 -29.05 5.55
CA PHE A 15 -5.83 -28.52 6.91
C PHE A 15 -5.88 -29.58 8.02
N LYS A 16 -6.57 -30.70 7.79
CA LYS A 16 -6.69 -31.80 8.76
C LYS A 16 -5.56 -32.82 8.68
N GLN A 17 -4.86 -32.88 7.56
CA GLN A 17 -3.88 -33.92 7.24
C GLN A 17 -2.45 -33.39 7.23
N THR A 18 -2.28 -32.08 7.14
CA THR A 18 -0.99 -31.42 7.01
C THR A 18 -0.53 -30.87 8.35
N HIS A 19 0.70 -31.22 8.74
CA HIS A 19 1.42 -30.49 9.77
C HIS A 19 2.05 -29.24 9.13
N TYR A 20 1.62 -28.07 9.56
CA TYR A 20 2.09 -26.78 9.03
C TYR A 20 3.22 -26.22 9.88
N ASP A 21 4.20 -25.60 9.22
CA ASP A 21 5.28 -24.89 9.88
C ASP A 21 4.80 -23.52 10.40
N LEU A 22 3.80 -22.93 9.73
CA LEU A 22 3.21 -21.64 10.10
C LEU A 22 1.70 -21.61 9.85
N VAL A 23 0.95 -21.21 10.89
CA VAL A 23 -0.48 -20.92 10.82
C VAL A 23 -0.71 -19.43 11.03
N ILE A 24 -1.35 -18.79 10.05
CA ILE A 24 -1.65 -17.35 10.02
C ILE A 24 -3.15 -17.16 10.23
N ILE A 25 -3.51 -16.31 11.18
CA ILE A 25 -4.90 -15.96 11.48
C ILE A 25 -5.15 -14.52 11.00
N GLY A 26 -5.98 -14.39 9.98
CA GLY A 26 -6.36 -13.13 9.35
C GLY A 26 -5.85 -13.01 7.91
N GLY A 27 -6.77 -12.83 6.97
CA GLY A 27 -6.53 -12.69 5.53
C GLY A 27 -6.61 -11.24 5.05
N GLY A 28 -6.18 -10.30 5.88
CA GLY A 28 -5.88 -8.93 5.45
C GLY A 28 -4.49 -8.83 4.80
N ILE A 29 -4.09 -7.63 4.40
CA ILE A 29 -2.82 -7.38 3.69
C ILE A 29 -1.59 -7.90 4.47
N THR A 30 -1.61 -7.81 5.80
CA THR A 30 -0.52 -8.31 6.65
C THR A 30 -0.40 -9.83 6.58
N GLY A 31 -1.51 -10.55 6.80
CA GLY A 31 -1.50 -12.01 6.73
C GLY A 31 -1.20 -12.52 5.34
N ALA A 32 -1.72 -11.86 4.29
CA ALA A 32 -1.40 -12.15 2.90
C ALA A 32 0.11 -12.02 2.62
N GLY A 33 0.73 -10.91 3.04
CA GLY A 33 2.18 -10.69 2.87
C GLY A 33 3.02 -11.72 3.63
N ILE A 34 2.66 -12.03 4.88
CA ILE A 34 3.34 -13.07 5.67
C ILE A 34 3.20 -14.44 4.99
N ALA A 35 2.02 -14.77 4.48
CA ALA A 35 1.79 -16.06 3.80
C ALA A 35 2.65 -16.18 2.54
N LEU A 36 2.69 -15.13 1.71
CA LEU A 36 3.50 -15.10 0.50
C LEU A 36 4.99 -15.22 0.82
N ASP A 37 5.49 -14.45 1.79
CA ASP A 37 6.89 -14.50 2.20
C ASP A 37 7.26 -15.90 2.73
N ALA A 38 6.52 -16.41 3.71
CA ALA A 38 6.79 -17.72 4.31
C ALA A 38 6.76 -18.88 3.30
N VAL A 39 5.74 -18.93 2.43
CA VAL A 39 5.66 -20.01 1.43
C VAL A 39 6.77 -19.91 0.39
N SER A 40 7.17 -18.69 0.00
CA SER A 40 8.30 -18.49 -0.93
C SER A 40 9.64 -18.95 -0.36
N ARG A 41 9.75 -19.11 0.96
CA ARG A 41 10.92 -19.66 1.67
C ARG A 41 10.81 -21.18 1.88
N GLY A 42 9.79 -21.82 1.34
CA GLY A 42 9.61 -23.28 1.39
C GLY A 42 8.86 -23.80 2.62
N MET A 43 8.25 -22.93 3.43
CA MET A 43 7.43 -23.35 4.58
C MET A 43 6.08 -23.91 4.14
N LYS A 44 5.56 -24.90 4.87
CA LYS A 44 4.16 -25.31 4.80
C LYS A 44 3.30 -24.29 5.55
N VAL A 45 2.55 -23.49 4.80
CA VAL A 45 1.80 -22.36 5.35
C VAL A 45 0.29 -22.60 5.25
N ALA A 46 -0.39 -22.34 6.36
CA ALA A 46 -1.84 -22.26 6.45
C ALA A 46 -2.27 -20.81 6.78
N LEU A 47 -3.26 -20.28 6.06
CA LEU A 47 -3.89 -18.99 6.37
C LEU A 47 -5.40 -19.15 6.50
N LEU A 48 -5.97 -18.67 7.62
CA LEU A 48 -7.40 -18.72 7.94
C LEU A 48 -7.95 -17.30 8.08
N GLU A 49 -9.03 -16.99 7.37
CA GLU A 49 -9.76 -15.72 7.47
C GLU A 49 -11.23 -15.98 7.79
N LYS A 50 -11.77 -15.26 8.79
CA LYS A 50 -13.15 -15.47 9.28
C LYS A 50 -14.23 -14.97 8.32
N LYS A 51 -13.95 -13.97 7.49
CA LYS A 51 -14.85 -13.39 6.49
C LYS A 51 -14.27 -13.60 5.09
N ASP A 52 -14.51 -12.69 4.15
CA ASP A 52 -13.77 -12.72 2.90
C ASP A 52 -12.34 -12.20 3.06
N PHE A 53 -11.45 -12.53 2.13
CA PHE A 53 -10.12 -11.93 2.09
C PHE A 53 -10.22 -10.42 1.90
N ALA A 54 -9.28 -9.69 2.51
CA ALA A 54 -9.27 -8.24 2.58
C ALA A 54 -10.51 -7.60 3.25
N PHE A 55 -11.45 -8.37 3.83
CA PHE A 55 -12.69 -7.84 4.39
C PHE A 55 -12.46 -6.78 5.48
N GLY A 56 -11.32 -6.80 6.19
CA GLY A 56 -11.03 -5.86 7.29
C GLY A 56 -10.59 -4.45 6.83
N ALA A 57 -9.64 -3.88 7.57
CA ALA A 57 -9.08 -2.55 7.27
C ALA A 57 -8.43 -2.48 5.86
N SER A 58 -7.95 -3.61 5.33
CA SER A 58 -7.30 -3.73 4.02
C SER A 58 -8.20 -3.48 2.80
N SER A 59 -9.47 -3.12 2.99
CA SER A 59 -10.38 -2.65 1.93
C SER A 59 -11.01 -1.28 2.23
N ARG A 60 -10.64 -0.65 3.35
CA ARG A 60 -11.21 0.61 3.87
C ARG A 60 -10.15 1.69 4.09
N SER A 61 -9.03 1.60 3.37
CA SER A 61 -8.02 2.66 3.39
C SER A 61 -8.44 3.85 2.54
N THR A 62 -7.64 4.91 2.55
CA THR A 62 -7.73 6.02 1.57
C THR A 62 -7.38 5.58 0.14
N LYS A 63 -6.98 4.31 -0.06
CA LYS A 63 -6.56 3.72 -1.35
C LYS A 63 -5.32 4.40 -1.93
N MET A 64 -4.49 4.95 -1.04
CA MET A 64 -3.26 5.64 -1.39
C MET A 64 -2.09 5.03 -0.64
N ILE A 65 -0.98 4.82 -1.36
CA ILE A 65 0.32 4.48 -0.82
C ILE A 65 1.14 5.77 -0.82
N HIS A 66 1.16 6.40 0.35
CA HIS A 66 1.86 7.66 0.56
C HIS A 66 3.33 7.41 0.89
N GLY A 67 4.24 8.13 0.24
CA GLY A 67 5.66 8.04 0.57
C GLY A 67 6.06 8.87 1.80
N GLY A 68 5.10 9.51 2.48
CA GLY A 68 5.32 10.00 3.85
C GLY A 68 5.65 11.48 4.00
N LEU A 69 5.23 12.35 3.06
CA LEU A 69 5.48 13.80 3.14
C LEU A 69 5.03 14.42 4.49
N ARG A 70 3.96 13.90 5.10
CA ARG A 70 3.50 14.31 6.44
C ARG A 70 4.48 13.94 7.56
N TYR A 71 5.19 12.82 7.43
CA TYR A 71 6.21 12.40 8.40
C TYR A 71 7.45 13.29 8.34
N LEU A 72 7.73 13.88 7.17
CA LEU A 72 8.81 14.85 7.01
C LEU A 72 8.58 16.11 7.86
N GLN A 73 7.34 16.60 7.95
CA GLN A 73 7.00 17.73 8.82
C GLN A 73 7.22 17.43 10.31
N LYS A 74 7.23 16.14 10.69
CA LYS A 74 7.52 15.66 12.06
C LYS A 74 8.97 15.22 12.23
N PHE A 75 9.86 15.51 11.28
CA PHE A 75 11.27 15.10 11.27
C PHE A 75 11.50 13.58 11.40
N GLN A 76 10.54 12.76 10.98
CA GLN A 76 10.66 11.30 11.02
C GLN A 76 11.38 10.77 9.76
N LEU A 77 12.65 11.16 9.59
CA LEU A 77 13.41 10.96 8.34
C LEU A 77 13.55 9.49 7.95
N LYS A 78 13.77 8.59 8.92
CA LYS A 78 13.88 7.14 8.69
C LYS A 78 12.58 6.56 8.12
N THR A 79 11.43 7.03 8.61
CA THR A 79 10.12 6.61 8.13
C THR A 79 9.90 7.07 6.69
N VAL A 80 10.24 8.32 6.37
CA VAL A 80 10.14 8.86 5.01
C VAL A 80 10.98 8.02 4.03
N ALA A 81 12.24 7.75 4.39
CA ALA A 81 13.13 6.97 3.54
C ALA A 81 12.63 5.54 3.31
N LYS A 82 12.20 4.86 4.38
CA LYS A 82 11.65 3.50 4.27
C LYS A 82 10.36 3.48 3.45
N SER A 83 9.40 4.37 3.74
CA SER A 83 8.13 4.42 3.00
C SER A 83 8.32 4.79 1.53
N GLY A 84 9.27 5.68 1.22
CA GLY A 84 9.62 6.03 -0.16
C GLY A 84 10.14 4.83 -0.94
N LYS A 85 11.12 4.11 -0.38
CA LYS A 85 11.68 2.90 -0.99
C LYS A 85 10.64 1.79 -1.17
N GLU A 86 9.87 1.48 -0.13
CA GLU A 86 8.83 0.44 -0.19
C GLU A 86 7.74 0.76 -1.22
N ARG A 87 7.41 2.05 -1.41
CA ARG A 87 6.45 2.49 -2.41
C ARG A 87 6.89 2.13 -3.83
N ALA A 88 8.17 2.34 -4.16
CA ALA A 88 8.72 1.97 -5.46
C ALA A 88 8.72 0.44 -5.66
N ILE A 89 9.18 -0.32 -4.67
CA ILE A 89 9.18 -1.80 -4.71
C ILE A 89 7.76 -2.35 -4.87
N THR A 90 6.80 -1.81 -4.12
CA THR A 90 5.40 -2.27 -4.19
C THR A 90 4.82 -2.00 -5.58
N TYR A 91 5.11 -0.85 -6.18
CA TYR A 91 4.69 -0.54 -7.54
C TYR A 91 5.30 -1.48 -8.58
N GLU A 92 6.59 -1.80 -8.46
CA GLU A 92 7.28 -2.72 -9.37
C GLU A 92 6.72 -4.14 -9.27
N ASN A 93 6.32 -4.58 -8.07
CA ASN A 93 5.70 -5.88 -7.85
C ASN A 93 4.23 -5.94 -8.29
N GLY A 94 3.50 -4.82 -8.23
CA GLY A 94 2.06 -4.76 -8.47
C GLY A 94 1.61 -3.63 -9.40
N PRO A 95 2.22 -3.42 -10.58
CA PRO A 95 1.91 -2.26 -11.43
C PRO A 95 0.48 -2.29 -11.98
N HIS A 96 -0.16 -3.46 -12.01
CA HIS A 96 -1.52 -3.66 -12.49
C HIS A 96 -2.61 -3.33 -11.45
N VAL A 97 -2.24 -3.18 -10.16
CA VAL A 97 -3.17 -2.79 -9.07
C VAL A 97 -2.84 -1.41 -8.50
N MET A 98 -1.86 -0.72 -9.08
CA MET A 98 -1.39 0.59 -8.65
C MET A 98 -1.33 1.58 -9.80
N THR A 99 -1.50 2.87 -9.49
CA THR A 99 -1.41 3.95 -10.47
C THR A 99 -0.66 5.12 -9.85
N ARG A 100 0.26 5.72 -10.61
CA ARG A 100 0.94 6.96 -10.22
C ARG A 100 -0.05 8.12 -10.32
N GLU A 101 -0.20 8.89 -9.26
CA GLU A 101 -1.10 10.05 -9.19
C GLU A 101 -0.32 11.32 -8.87
N LYS A 102 -0.60 12.39 -9.62
CA LYS A 102 0.00 13.71 -9.37
C LYS A 102 -0.79 14.40 -8.27
N MET A 103 -0.15 14.63 -7.15
CA MET A 103 -0.67 15.38 -6.02
C MET A 103 -0.30 16.85 -6.14
N LEU A 104 -1.23 17.73 -5.77
CA LEU A 104 -1.00 19.17 -5.71
C LEU A 104 -1.11 19.65 -4.26
N LEU A 105 -0.05 20.32 -3.80
CA LEU A 105 -0.01 21.04 -2.53
C LEU A 105 -0.14 22.55 -2.82
N PRO A 106 -1.36 23.10 -2.83
CA PRO A 106 -1.58 24.52 -3.13
C PRO A 106 -1.01 25.42 -2.04
N ILE A 107 -0.52 26.59 -2.44
CA ILE A 107 0.15 27.56 -1.57
C ILE A 107 -0.62 28.87 -1.64
N HIS A 108 -1.23 29.25 -0.52
CA HIS A 108 -2.00 30.50 -0.39
C HIS A 108 -1.29 31.51 0.51
N LYS A 109 -1.56 32.80 0.29
CA LYS A 109 -1.14 33.90 1.18
C LYS A 109 -1.67 33.64 2.60
N GLY A 110 -0.81 33.77 3.61
CA GLY A 110 -1.15 33.50 5.01
C GLY A 110 -1.09 32.02 5.41
N GLY A 111 -0.76 31.10 4.49
CA GLY A 111 -0.52 29.69 4.82
C GLY A 111 0.80 29.47 5.57
N SER A 112 0.92 28.29 6.20
CA SER A 112 2.10 27.91 7.01
C SER A 112 3.38 27.67 6.21
N LEU A 113 3.28 27.46 4.90
CA LEU A 113 4.43 27.25 4.01
C LEU A 113 4.35 28.21 2.81
N GLY A 114 5.49 28.83 2.48
CA GLY A 114 5.67 29.60 1.25
C GLY A 114 6.23 28.76 0.10
N ARG A 115 6.29 29.33 -1.11
CA ARG A 115 6.84 28.63 -2.30
C ARG A 115 8.25 28.12 -2.09
N PHE A 116 9.12 28.93 -1.47
CA PHE A 116 10.52 28.56 -1.25
C PHE A 116 10.67 27.44 -0.21
N THR A 117 9.98 27.53 0.92
CA THR A 117 10.02 26.50 1.97
C THR A 117 9.41 25.19 1.51
N THR A 118 8.26 25.23 0.81
CA THR A 118 7.67 24.04 0.17
C THR A 118 8.62 23.44 -0.85
N SER A 119 9.30 24.29 -1.62
CA SER A 119 10.27 23.85 -2.61
C SER A 119 11.41 23.04 -1.97
N ILE A 120 12.00 23.56 -0.91
CA ILE A 120 13.05 22.85 -0.17
C ILE A 120 12.52 21.56 0.44
N GLY A 121 11.36 21.61 1.10
CA GLY A 121 10.75 20.44 1.73
C GLY A 121 10.48 19.30 0.74
N LEU A 122 9.91 19.60 -0.42
CA LEU A 122 9.68 18.61 -1.47
C LEU A 122 10.99 18.09 -2.09
N LYS A 123 12.01 18.94 -2.27
CA LYS A 123 13.32 18.47 -2.76
C LYS A 123 13.98 17.51 -1.77
N PHE A 124 13.88 17.81 -0.48
CA PHE A 124 14.43 16.97 0.57
C PHE A 124 13.65 15.66 0.69
N TYR A 125 12.33 15.72 0.52
CA TYR A 125 11.49 14.54 0.37
C TYR A 125 11.95 13.66 -0.80
N ASP A 126 12.10 14.23 -2.00
CA ASP A 126 12.53 13.49 -3.20
C ASP A 126 13.86 12.76 -2.98
N TYR A 127 14.80 13.41 -2.29
CA TYR A 127 16.09 12.83 -1.94
C TYR A 127 15.94 11.67 -0.94
N LEU A 128 15.21 11.86 0.16
CA LEU A 128 15.05 10.83 1.18
C LEU A 128 14.26 9.61 0.68
N ALA A 129 13.22 9.86 -0.11
CA ALA A 129 12.33 8.83 -0.63
C ALA A 129 12.84 8.17 -1.92
N ASP A 130 14.05 8.53 -2.38
CA ASP A 130 14.68 8.04 -3.60
C ASP A 130 13.75 8.12 -4.82
N VAL A 131 13.15 9.29 -5.02
CA VAL A 131 12.14 9.51 -6.06
C VAL A 131 12.79 9.53 -7.45
N LYS A 132 12.25 8.70 -8.34
CA LYS A 132 12.66 8.60 -9.76
C LYS A 132 12.55 9.95 -10.45
N ASP A 133 13.47 10.24 -11.37
CA ASP A 133 13.62 11.55 -12.02
C ASP A 133 12.31 12.05 -12.68
N ASP A 134 11.52 11.15 -13.27
CA ASP A 134 10.23 11.44 -13.92
C ASP A 134 9.10 11.76 -12.92
N GLU A 135 9.27 11.40 -11.65
CA GLU A 135 8.31 11.56 -10.55
C GLU A 135 8.66 12.70 -9.59
N ARG A 136 9.83 13.32 -9.78
CA ARG A 136 10.31 14.40 -8.92
C ARG A 136 9.39 15.61 -8.95
N ARG A 137 9.43 16.33 -7.84
CA ARG A 137 8.57 17.48 -7.58
C ARG A 137 8.73 18.60 -8.61
N LYS A 138 7.62 19.28 -8.90
CA LYS A 138 7.58 20.48 -9.77
C LYS A 138 6.93 21.63 -9.01
N MET A 139 7.51 22.82 -9.08
CA MET A 139 6.88 24.01 -8.51
C MET A 139 6.08 24.73 -9.59
N LEU A 140 4.78 24.88 -9.36
CA LEU A 140 3.87 25.56 -10.27
C LEU A 140 3.62 26.98 -9.79
N ASN A 141 3.48 27.92 -10.73
CA ASN A 141 2.92 29.24 -10.47
C ASN A 141 1.38 29.19 -10.39
N SER A 142 0.73 30.30 -10.02
CA SER A 142 -0.73 30.33 -9.84
C SER A 142 -1.49 29.99 -11.12
N ARG A 143 -1.02 30.47 -12.29
CA ARG A 143 -1.64 30.19 -13.59
C ARG A 143 -1.55 28.71 -13.94
N GLU A 144 -0.37 28.11 -13.79
CA GLU A 144 -0.15 26.67 -14.01
C GLU A 144 -0.98 25.83 -13.05
N THR A 145 -1.09 26.24 -11.78
CA THR A 145 -1.90 25.55 -10.76
C THR A 145 -3.38 25.53 -11.15
N LEU A 146 -3.92 26.68 -11.55
CA LEU A 146 -5.31 26.79 -12.00
C LEU A 146 -5.58 26.06 -13.31
N ALA A 147 -4.57 25.95 -14.19
CA ALA A 147 -4.69 25.11 -15.38
C ALA A 147 -4.83 23.61 -15.04
N ARG A 148 -4.27 23.15 -13.90
CA ARG A 148 -4.46 21.78 -13.42
C ARG A 148 -5.79 21.57 -12.69
N VAL A 149 -6.18 22.53 -11.86
CA VAL A 149 -7.42 22.47 -11.06
C VAL A 149 -8.15 23.82 -11.15
N PRO A 150 -9.02 24.00 -12.18
CA PRO A 150 -9.69 25.28 -12.42
C PRO A 150 -10.63 25.72 -11.30
N SER A 151 -11.17 24.77 -10.54
CA SER A 151 -12.07 25.01 -9.41
C SER A 151 -11.36 25.39 -8.10
N LEU A 152 -10.03 25.46 -8.10
CA LEU A 152 -9.27 25.79 -6.90
C LEU A 152 -9.51 27.26 -6.48
N LYS A 153 -9.58 27.52 -5.18
CA LYS A 153 -9.67 28.88 -4.63
C LYS A 153 -8.55 29.76 -5.17
N THR A 154 -8.92 30.82 -5.88
CA THR A 154 -8.00 31.76 -6.56
C THR A 154 -7.47 32.85 -5.62
N ASP A 155 -8.31 33.33 -4.70
CA ASP A 155 -7.95 34.38 -3.76
C ASP A 155 -6.72 34.00 -2.92
N GLY A 156 -5.67 34.82 -3.02
CA GLY A 156 -4.40 34.60 -2.34
C GLY A 156 -3.56 33.45 -2.89
N LEU A 157 -3.93 32.77 -3.98
CA LEU A 157 -3.15 31.66 -4.55
C LEU A 157 -1.80 32.14 -5.09
N ARG A 158 -0.71 31.53 -4.63
CA ARG A 158 0.67 31.83 -5.04
C ARG A 158 1.27 30.79 -5.99
N GLY A 159 0.66 29.59 -6.05
CA GLY A 159 1.12 28.45 -6.83
C GLY A 159 0.88 27.13 -6.10
N ALA A 160 1.60 26.09 -6.50
CA ALA A 160 1.53 24.78 -5.84
C ALA A 160 2.86 24.03 -5.95
N GLY A 161 3.10 23.13 -5.00
CA GLY A 161 4.05 22.03 -5.18
C GLY A 161 3.33 20.84 -5.79
N GLU A 162 3.75 20.38 -6.95
CA GLU A 162 3.34 19.12 -7.55
C GLU A 162 4.32 18.02 -7.18
N TYR A 163 3.83 16.84 -6.80
CA TYR A 163 4.64 15.66 -6.48
C TYR A 163 3.84 14.39 -6.78
N VAL A 164 4.51 13.24 -6.91
CA VAL A 164 3.85 11.98 -7.21
C VAL A 164 3.60 11.16 -5.94
N GLU A 165 2.39 10.63 -5.82
CA GLU A 165 2.02 9.56 -4.89
C GLU A 165 1.38 8.42 -5.68
N TYR A 166 1.08 7.31 -5.00
CA TYR A 166 0.56 6.13 -5.66
C TYR A 166 -0.84 5.83 -5.13
N ARG A 167 -1.79 5.58 -6.04
CA ARG A 167 -3.10 5.03 -5.71
C ARG A 167 -3.04 3.52 -5.86
N ALA A 168 -3.67 2.78 -4.96
CA ALA A 168 -3.74 1.33 -4.99
C ALA A 168 -5.17 0.87 -4.73
N ASP A 169 -5.62 -0.14 -5.47
CA ASP A 169 -6.80 -0.91 -5.06
C ASP A 169 -6.38 -1.85 -3.92
N ASP A 170 -6.73 -1.46 -2.70
CA ASP A 170 -6.27 -2.11 -1.47
C ASP A 170 -6.77 -3.55 -1.34
N ALA A 171 -8.05 -3.77 -1.68
CA ALA A 171 -8.65 -5.11 -1.69
C ALA A 171 -8.01 -5.99 -2.77
N ARG A 172 -7.84 -5.48 -3.99
CA ARG A 172 -7.23 -6.26 -5.07
C ARG A 172 -5.77 -6.56 -4.82
N MET A 173 -4.99 -5.62 -4.29
CA MET A 173 -3.60 -5.87 -3.90
C MET A 173 -3.50 -7.04 -2.91
N THR A 174 -4.37 -7.07 -1.89
CA THR A 174 -4.43 -8.18 -0.93
C THR A 174 -4.77 -9.50 -1.62
N LEU A 175 -5.76 -9.50 -2.53
CA LEU A 175 -6.15 -10.70 -3.27
C LEU A 175 -5.06 -11.23 -4.21
N GLU A 176 -4.34 -10.36 -4.92
CA GLU A 176 -3.25 -10.77 -5.81
C GLU A 176 -2.11 -11.41 -5.03
N ILE A 177 -1.79 -10.90 -3.84
CA ILE A 177 -0.80 -11.51 -2.94
C ILE A 177 -1.26 -12.90 -2.46
N ILE A 178 -2.53 -13.04 -2.04
CA ILE A 178 -3.08 -14.35 -1.63
C ILE A 178 -3.09 -15.34 -2.79
N LYS A 179 -3.49 -14.91 -3.99
CA LYS A 179 -3.46 -15.74 -5.20
C LYS A 179 -2.04 -16.24 -5.46
N LYS A 180 -1.04 -15.37 -5.35
CA LYS A 180 0.36 -15.78 -5.52
C LYS A 180 0.83 -16.74 -4.43
N ALA A 181 0.45 -16.51 -3.18
CA ALA A 181 0.78 -17.44 -2.09
C ALA A 181 0.19 -18.85 -2.34
N VAL A 182 -1.07 -18.93 -2.79
CA VAL A 182 -1.75 -20.20 -3.14
C VAL A 182 -1.14 -20.87 -4.38
N GLU A 183 -0.70 -20.06 -5.36
CA GLU A 183 0.07 -20.55 -6.51
C GLU A 183 1.36 -21.25 -6.06
N LEU A 184 2.06 -20.68 -5.08
CA LEU A 184 3.28 -21.23 -4.48
C LEU A 184 3.03 -22.36 -3.46
N GLY A 185 1.76 -22.69 -3.16
CA GLY A 185 1.41 -23.86 -2.34
C GLY A 185 0.92 -23.55 -0.92
N ALA A 186 0.67 -22.28 -0.58
CA ALA A 186 0.03 -21.95 0.69
C ALA A 186 -1.44 -22.41 0.69
N ASP A 187 -1.88 -23.02 1.79
CA ASP A 187 -3.28 -23.37 1.99
C ASP A 187 -4.01 -22.18 2.63
N CYS A 188 -4.77 -21.44 1.82
CA CYS A 188 -5.50 -20.25 2.27
C CYS A 188 -7.02 -20.50 2.25
N LEU A 189 -7.70 -20.18 3.36
CA LEU A 189 -9.14 -20.42 3.52
C LEU A 189 -9.85 -19.23 4.19
N ASN A 190 -10.67 -18.51 3.40
CA ASN A 190 -11.60 -17.50 3.89
C ASN A 190 -12.85 -18.15 4.54
N TYR A 191 -13.76 -17.38 5.13
CA TYR A 191 -14.97 -17.85 5.83
C TYR A 191 -14.73 -18.98 6.86
N SER A 192 -13.60 -18.93 7.56
CA SER A 192 -13.15 -19.93 8.53
C SER A 192 -12.67 -19.23 9.79
N ASN A 193 -13.53 -19.19 10.80
CA ASN A 193 -13.23 -18.53 12.06
C ASN A 193 -12.44 -19.46 13.00
N VAL A 194 -11.30 -18.97 13.50
CA VAL A 194 -10.56 -19.66 14.57
C VAL A 194 -11.22 -19.32 15.90
N THR A 195 -11.70 -20.32 16.63
CA THR A 195 -12.50 -20.15 17.86
C THR A 195 -11.73 -20.43 19.14
N GLY A 196 -10.56 -21.07 19.05
CA GLY A 196 -9.76 -21.42 20.21
C GLY A 196 -8.46 -22.12 19.81
N PHE A 197 -7.64 -22.39 20.81
CA PHE A 197 -6.41 -23.16 20.67
C PHE A 197 -6.44 -24.31 21.67
N ASN A 198 -6.12 -25.50 21.19
CA ASN A 198 -5.78 -26.62 22.06
C ASN A 198 -4.27 -26.60 22.21
N ARG A 199 -3.81 -26.46 23.45
CA ARG A 199 -2.42 -26.69 23.82
C ARG A 199 -2.41 -27.90 24.71
N ASP A 200 -1.60 -28.88 24.34
CA ASP A 200 -1.27 -30.00 25.23
C ASP A 200 -0.49 -29.51 26.45
#